data_AF-A0A940ST66-F1
#
_entry.id   AF-A0A940ST66-F1
#
_cell.length_a   1.000
_cell.length_b   1.000
_cell.length_c   1.000
_cell.angle_alpha   90.00
_cell.angle_beta   90.00
_cell.angle_gamma   90.00
#
_symmetry.space_group_name_H-M   'P 1'
#
loop_
_entity.id
_entity.type
_entity.pdbx_description
1 polymer ?
#
loop_
_entity_poly.entity_id
_entity_poly.type
_entity_poly.pdbx_seq_one_letter_code
_entity_poly.pdbx_strand_id
1 'polypeptide(L)'
;MERIDYEAKSMTERTGETWRPIRIDGVDMNYILSESGRVFNFRKRRYLRVEENHSSRKYCRLRSDKQQKTFQLDALLLSIFPERYDEDHDQEWRRIFRSGEATDYEVSENGDVRRINNHHIIKPAVHKAGYHMIRLRHCGKTITEYVHRLVAMAFIPNPNGYELVNHKDENRQNNAACNLEWCDRRYNMLYNGASKRAVSTRRMHSLSG
;
A
#
# COMPACT_ATOMS: atom_id res chain seq x y z
N MET A 1 -7.66 1.35 -36.10
CA MET A 1 -6.75 1.69 -34.99
C MET A 1 -6.79 3.19 -34.81
N GLU A 2 -7.13 3.68 -33.62
CA GLU A 2 -7.20 5.13 -33.36
C GLU A 2 -5.79 5.74 -33.48
N ARG A 3 -5.71 7.04 -33.83
CA ARG A 3 -4.42 7.72 -34.05
C ARG A 3 -3.48 7.58 -32.85
N ILE A 4 -4.01 7.60 -31.64
CA ILE A 4 -3.22 7.48 -30.42
C ILE A 4 -2.60 6.09 -30.25
N ASP A 5 -3.32 5.02 -30.61
CA ASP A 5 -2.82 3.65 -30.54
C ASP A 5 -1.68 3.45 -31.55
N TYR A 6 -1.80 4.05 -32.75
CA TYR A 6 -0.71 4.06 -33.73
C TYR A 6 0.56 4.73 -33.19
N GLU A 7 0.43 5.91 -32.59
CA GLU A 7 1.56 6.64 -32.03
C GLU A 7 2.21 5.87 -30.87
N ALA A 8 1.40 5.21 -30.02
CA ALA A 8 1.90 4.35 -28.95
C ALA A 8 2.67 3.14 -29.49
N LYS A 9 2.11 2.44 -30.50
CA LYS A 9 2.77 1.30 -31.15
C LYS A 9 4.08 1.71 -31.81
N SER A 10 4.07 2.78 -32.59
CA SER A 10 5.27 3.31 -33.27
C SER A 10 6.35 3.73 -32.26
N MET A 11 5.95 4.34 -31.14
CA MET A 11 6.90 4.69 -30.08
C MET A 11 7.50 3.46 -29.42
N THR A 12 6.71 2.40 -29.22
CA THR A 12 7.17 1.12 -28.70
C THR A 12 8.22 0.49 -29.59
N GLU A 13 7.95 0.37 -30.88
CA GLU A 13 8.89 -0.16 -31.87
C GLU A 13 10.19 0.66 -31.93
N ARG A 14 10.10 1.98 -31.82
CA ARG A 14 11.26 2.88 -31.91
C ARG A 14 12.16 2.85 -30.67
N THR A 15 11.59 2.69 -29.49
CA THR A 15 12.31 2.84 -28.22
C THR A 15 12.65 1.51 -27.56
N GLY A 16 12.00 0.42 -27.95
CA GLY A 16 12.09 -0.87 -27.27
C GLY A 16 11.38 -0.90 -25.90
N GLU A 17 10.73 0.20 -25.51
CA GLU A 17 9.97 0.35 -24.27
C GLU A 17 8.47 0.29 -24.58
N THR A 18 7.65 -0.34 -23.75
CA THR A 18 6.19 -0.33 -23.99
C THR A 18 5.59 1.06 -23.77
N TRP A 19 4.88 1.57 -24.77
CA TRP A 19 4.10 2.81 -24.68
C TRP A 19 2.61 2.53 -24.84
N ARG A 20 1.78 3.18 -24.02
CA ARG A 20 0.32 3.07 -24.07
C ARG A 20 -0.37 4.43 -24.06
N PRO A 21 -1.55 4.56 -24.70
CA PRO A 21 -2.39 5.76 -24.64
C PRO A 21 -2.75 6.17 -23.21
N ILE A 22 -2.74 7.48 -22.92
CA ILE A 22 -3.38 8.00 -21.72
C ILE A 22 -4.84 8.33 -22.03
N ARG A 23 -5.76 7.59 -21.40
CA ARG A 23 -7.20 7.80 -21.49
C ARG A 23 -7.73 8.21 -20.12
N ILE A 24 -8.46 9.32 -20.05
CA ILE A 24 -9.06 9.82 -18.79
C ILE A 24 -10.57 9.79 -18.94
N ASP A 25 -11.25 9.06 -18.06
CA ASP A 25 -12.71 8.87 -18.09
C ASP A 25 -13.22 8.40 -19.47
N GLY A 26 -12.47 7.50 -20.11
CA GLY A 26 -12.76 6.99 -21.45
C GLY A 26 -12.42 7.92 -22.61
N VAL A 27 -11.87 9.12 -22.34
CA VAL A 27 -11.50 10.09 -23.36
C VAL A 27 -10.00 10.02 -23.69
N ASP A 28 -9.70 9.89 -24.97
CA ASP A 28 -8.34 9.96 -25.50
C ASP A 28 -7.70 11.33 -25.26
N MET A 29 -6.52 11.30 -24.68
CA MET A 29 -5.71 12.50 -24.48
C MET A 29 -4.59 12.58 -25.53
N ASN A 30 -3.97 13.74 -25.74
CA ASN A 30 -2.86 13.87 -26.70
C ASN A 30 -1.52 13.29 -26.19
N TYR A 31 -1.56 12.28 -25.32
CA TYR A 31 -0.40 11.79 -24.58
C TYR A 31 -0.35 10.27 -24.56
N ILE A 32 0.88 9.75 -24.64
CA ILE A 32 1.21 8.36 -24.39
C ILE A 32 2.16 8.29 -23.18
N LEU A 33 2.03 7.23 -22.40
CA LEU A 33 2.84 6.95 -21.21
C LEU A 33 3.69 5.71 -21.49
N SER A 34 4.95 5.76 -21.11
CA SER A 34 5.86 4.63 -21.16
C SER A 34 5.86 3.86 -19.84
N GLU A 35 6.19 2.58 -19.90
CA GLU A 35 6.29 1.71 -18.71
C GLU A 35 7.36 2.15 -17.68
N SER A 36 8.35 2.99 -18.06
CA SER A 36 9.30 3.63 -17.13
C SER A 36 8.85 5.01 -16.62
N GLY A 37 7.64 5.45 -16.97
CA GLY A 37 7.07 6.71 -16.47
C GLY A 37 7.39 7.94 -17.32
N ARG A 38 7.82 7.79 -18.57
CA ARG A 38 8.00 8.92 -19.48
C ARG A 38 6.66 9.26 -20.12
N VAL A 39 6.35 10.55 -20.19
CA VAL A 39 5.12 11.03 -20.82
C VAL A 39 5.49 11.77 -22.10
N PHE A 40 4.88 11.39 -23.22
CA PHE A 40 5.12 12.02 -24.52
C PHE A 40 3.82 12.59 -25.08
N ASN A 41 3.87 13.84 -25.52
CA ASN A 41 2.76 14.46 -26.25
C ASN A 41 2.96 14.27 -27.75
N PHE A 42 2.16 13.43 -28.39
CA PHE A 42 2.33 13.09 -29.81
C PHE A 42 1.88 14.22 -30.74
N ARG A 43 0.94 15.07 -30.30
CA ARG A 43 0.51 16.24 -31.09
C ARG A 43 1.59 17.33 -31.16
N LYS A 44 2.33 17.55 -30.07
CA LYS A 44 3.41 18.55 -29.95
C LYS A 44 4.81 17.95 -30.16
N ARG A 45 4.89 16.65 -30.44
CA ARG A 45 6.14 15.89 -30.66
C ARG A 45 7.21 16.14 -29.58
N ARG A 46 6.82 16.12 -28.30
CA ARG A 46 7.76 16.39 -27.20
C ARG A 46 7.45 15.60 -25.93
N TYR A 47 8.49 15.29 -25.16
CA TYR A 47 8.35 14.79 -23.81
C TYR A 47 7.80 15.86 -22.86
N LEU A 48 7.00 15.42 -21.89
CA LEU A 48 6.56 16.26 -20.80
C LEU A 48 7.59 16.23 -19.68
N ARG A 49 7.75 17.39 -19.04
CA ARG A 49 8.46 17.46 -17.77
C ARG A 49 7.61 16.78 -16.70
N VAL A 50 8.21 15.82 -16.03
CA VAL A 50 7.69 15.24 -14.79
C VAL A 50 8.22 16.09 -13.64
N GLU A 51 7.34 16.55 -12.76
CA GLU A 51 7.70 17.30 -11.56
C GLU A 51 7.75 16.36 -10.37
N GLU A 52 8.77 16.50 -9.53
CA GLU A 52 8.91 15.72 -8.30
C GLU A 52 8.79 16.66 -7.10
N ASN A 53 8.03 16.27 -6.08
CA ASN A 53 7.90 17.04 -4.84
C ASN A 53 8.88 16.56 -3.75
N HIS A 54 8.88 17.23 -2.60
CA HIS A 54 9.72 16.88 -1.45
C HIS A 54 9.50 15.47 -0.87
N SER A 55 8.38 14.81 -1.20
CA SER A 55 8.09 13.43 -0.81
C SER A 55 8.43 12.43 -1.92
N SER A 56 9.23 12.84 -2.92
CA SER A 56 9.58 12.09 -4.13
C SER A 56 8.38 11.61 -4.97
N ARG A 57 7.22 12.26 -4.82
CA ARG A 57 6.06 11.97 -5.67
C ARG A 57 6.21 12.69 -7.00
N LYS A 58 5.98 11.95 -8.07
CA LYS A 58 6.08 12.43 -9.45
C LYS A 58 4.72 12.80 -10.00
N TYR A 59 4.66 13.90 -10.74
CA TYR A 59 3.43 14.45 -11.31
C TYR A 59 3.66 14.89 -12.76
N CYS A 60 2.62 14.79 -13.57
CA CYS A 60 2.58 15.38 -14.90
C CYS A 60 1.32 16.23 -15.07
N ARG A 61 1.42 17.30 -15.86
CA ARG A 61 0.26 18.13 -16.22
C ARG A 61 -0.22 17.75 -17.61
N LEU A 62 -1.42 17.18 -17.68
CA LEU A 62 -2.07 16.82 -18.93
C LEU A 62 -3.09 17.88 -19.30
N ARG A 63 -3.18 18.19 -20.60
CA ARG A 63 -4.06 19.22 -21.14
C ARG A 63 -4.96 18.62 -22.22
N SER A 64 -6.27 18.75 -22.02
CA SER A 64 -7.26 18.60 -23.08
C SER A 64 -7.58 19.98 -23.68
N ASP A 65 -8.42 20.03 -24.71
CA ASP A 65 -8.84 21.30 -25.32
C ASP A 65 -9.65 22.17 -24.35
N LYS A 66 -10.30 21.56 -23.34
CA LYS A 66 -11.17 22.25 -22.37
C LYS A 66 -10.48 22.55 -21.03
N GLN A 67 -9.53 21.73 -20.61
CA GLN A 67 -8.96 21.84 -19.26
C GLN A 67 -7.51 21.34 -19.17
N GLN A 68 -6.79 21.84 -18.16
CA GLN A 68 -5.50 21.29 -17.74
C GLN A 68 -5.64 20.74 -16.33
N LYS A 69 -5.14 19.51 -16.10
CA LYS A 69 -5.18 18.86 -14.79
C LYS A 69 -3.83 18.19 -14.49
N THR A 70 -3.46 18.21 -13.22
CA THR A 70 -2.26 17.53 -12.71
C THR A 70 -2.61 16.12 -12.28
N PHE A 71 -1.81 15.15 -12.70
CA PHE A 71 -1.96 13.75 -12.35
C PHE A 71 -0.70 13.24 -11.65
N GLN A 72 -0.86 12.35 -10.68
CA GLN A 72 0.25 11.59 -10.12
C GLN A 72 0.70 10.54 -11.15
N LEU A 73 2.00 10.43 -11.37
CA LEU A 73 2.56 9.54 -12.37
C LEU A 73 2.31 8.08 -12.01
N ASP A 74 2.49 7.71 -10.74
CA ASP A 74 2.27 6.34 -10.26
C ASP A 74 0.81 5.89 -10.46
N ALA A 75 -0.15 6.80 -10.26
CA ALA A 75 -1.57 6.50 -10.50
C ALA A 75 -1.88 6.27 -11.99
N LEU A 76 -1.22 6.99 -12.89
CA LEU A 76 -1.35 6.77 -14.34
C LEU A 76 -0.68 5.47 -14.77
N LEU A 77 0.54 5.23 -14.29
CA LEU A 77 1.30 4.02 -14.60
C LEU A 77 0.51 2.78 -14.21
N LEU A 78 -0.05 2.77 -13.01
CA LEU A 78 -0.87 1.66 -12.58
C LEU A 78 -2.16 1.48 -13.38
N SER A 79 -2.85 2.58 -13.71
CA SER A 79 -4.07 2.51 -14.52
C SER A 79 -3.82 1.99 -15.94
N ILE A 80 -2.60 2.16 -16.46
CA ILE A 80 -2.26 1.89 -17.85
C ILE A 80 -1.43 0.60 -17.98
N PHE A 81 -0.65 0.26 -16.96
CA PHE A 81 0.23 -0.90 -16.86
C PHE A 81 0.02 -1.62 -15.52
N PRO A 82 -1.20 -2.09 -15.20
CA PRO A 82 -1.47 -2.79 -13.95
C PRO A 82 -0.54 -4.01 -13.79
N GLU A 83 -0.26 -4.72 -14.88
CA GLU A 83 0.55 -5.94 -14.90
C GLU A 83 2.02 -5.73 -14.49
N ARG A 84 2.53 -4.49 -14.54
CA ARG A 84 3.90 -4.16 -14.14
C ARG A 84 4.05 -3.96 -12.64
N TYR A 85 2.94 -3.76 -11.94
CA TYR A 85 2.90 -3.66 -10.47
C TYR A 85 2.46 -4.98 -9.83
N ASP A 86 2.43 -6.02 -10.63
CA ASP A 86 1.85 -7.34 -10.37
C ASP A 86 2.95 -8.41 -10.23
N GLU A 87 4.19 -8.02 -9.90
CA GLU A 87 5.20 -8.99 -9.45
C GLU A 87 4.86 -9.63 -8.08
N ASP A 88 3.83 -9.11 -7.39
CA ASP A 88 3.18 -9.70 -6.21
C ASP A 88 1.76 -10.23 -6.54
N HIS A 89 1.57 -10.81 -7.74
CA HIS A 89 0.26 -11.23 -8.28
C HIS A 89 -0.53 -12.23 -7.40
N ASP A 90 0.11 -12.89 -6.43
CA ASP A 90 -0.56 -13.79 -5.48
C ASP A 90 -1.07 -13.08 -4.22
N GLN A 91 -0.73 -11.81 -4.02
CA GLN A 91 -1.06 -11.13 -2.79
C GLN A 91 -2.55 -10.74 -2.74
N GLU A 92 -3.30 -11.39 -1.86
CA GLU A 92 -4.72 -11.07 -1.66
C GLU A 92 -4.88 -9.70 -0.99
N TRP A 93 -5.75 -8.85 -1.54
CA TRP A 93 -6.15 -7.56 -0.96
C TRP A 93 -7.58 -7.63 -0.46
N ARG A 94 -7.80 -7.22 0.80
CA ARG A 94 -9.13 -7.18 1.42
C ARG A 94 -9.49 -5.78 1.88
N ARG A 95 -10.75 -5.39 1.63
CA ARG A 95 -11.26 -4.07 1.98
C ARG A 95 -11.23 -3.86 3.50
N ILE A 96 -10.77 -2.68 3.92
CA ILE A 96 -10.75 -2.31 5.34
C ILE A 96 -12.13 -1.78 5.73
N PHE A 97 -12.67 -2.32 6.83
CA PHE A 97 -13.93 -1.87 7.43
C PHE A 97 -13.67 -1.13 8.75
N ARG A 98 -14.50 -0.14 9.06
CA ARG A 98 -14.53 0.58 10.33
C ARG A 98 -15.96 0.73 10.79
N SER A 99 -16.26 0.27 12.01
CA SER A 99 -17.62 0.32 12.57
C SER A 99 -18.70 -0.27 11.65
N GLY A 100 -18.35 -1.33 10.89
CA GLY A 100 -19.23 -1.95 9.90
C GLY A 100 -19.28 -1.27 8.54
N GLU A 101 -18.66 -0.09 8.38
CA GLU A 101 -18.63 0.66 7.13
C GLU A 101 -17.36 0.38 6.32
N ALA A 102 -17.52 0.21 5.01
CA ALA A 102 -16.39 0.02 4.10
C ALA A 102 -15.62 1.34 3.92
N THR A 103 -14.29 1.27 4.01
CA THR A 103 -13.42 2.43 3.76
C THR A 103 -12.94 2.47 2.30
N ASP A 104 -12.22 3.53 1.93
CA ASP A 104 -11.56 3.67 0.61
C ASP A 104 -10.18 3.02 0.56
N TYR A 105 -9.92 2.08 1.48
CA TYR A 105 -8.63 1.45 1.67
C TYR A 105 -8.78 -0.06 1.73
N GLU A 106 -7.70 -0.74 1.37
CA GLU A 106 -7.56 -2.17 1.45
C GLU A 106 -6.19 -2.53 2.01
N VAL A 107 -6.13 -3.70 2.65
CA VAL A 107 -4.94 -4.25 3.29
C VAL A 107 -4.60 -5.57 2.62
N SER A 108 -3.30 -5.81 2.41
CA SER A 108 -2.79 -7.05 1.87
C SER A 108 -2.45 -8.06 2.96
N GLU A 109 -2.30 -9.32 2.59
CA GLU A 109 -1.87 -10.37 3.53
C GLU A 109 -0.46 -10.13 4.11
N ASN A 110 0.45 -9.43 3.42
CA ASN A 110 1.81 -9.13 3.96
C ASN A 110 1.85 -7.85 4.81
N GLY A 111 0.73 -7.13 4.93
CA GLY A 111 0.61 -5.94 5.75
C GLY A 111 0.89 -4.62 5.02
N ASP A 112 0.78 -4.60 3.71
CA ASP A 112 0.70 -3.35 2.96
C ASP A 112 -0.73 -2.80 3.00
N VAL A 113 -0.85 -1.48 3.00
CA VAL A 113 -2.16 -0.82 2.95
C VAL A 113 -2.16 0.20 1.84
N ARG A 114 -3.20 0.19 1.01
CA ARG A 114 -3.32 1.09 -0.13
C ARG A 114 -4.69 1.72 -0.26
N ARG A 115 -4.76 2.81 -1.01
CA ARG A 115 -6.03 3.44 -1.41
C ARG A 115 -6.61 2.70 -2.60
N ILE A 116 -7.90 2.40 -2.60
CA ILE A 116 -8.53 1.64 -3.70
C ILE A 116 -8.48 2.43 -5.02
N ASN A 117 -8.70 3.74 -4.98
CA ASN A 117 -8.90 4.53 -6.19
C ASN A 117 -7.65 4.76 -7.06
N ASN A 118 -6.46 4.64 -6.49
CA ASN A 118 -5.20 4.86 -7.19
C ASN A 118 -4.10 3.86 -6.79
N HIS A 119 -4.48 2.85 -6.00
CA HIS A 119 -3.64 1.82 -5.37
C HIS A 119 -2.34 2.34 -4.76
N HIS A 120 -2.35 3.60 -4.30
CA HIS A 120 -1.20 4.20 -3.66
C HIS A 120 -0.94 3.51 -2.31
N ILE A 121 0.17 2.78 -2.23
CA ILE A 121 0.66 2.17 -1.00
C ILE A 121 0.98 3.27 0.03
N ILE A 122 0.44 3.11 1.24
CA ILE A 122 0.60 4.02 2.35
C ILE A 122 1.78 3.54 3.17
N LYS A 123 2.86 4.33 3.19
CA LYS A 123 4.00 4.06 4.05
C LYS A 123 3.58 4.12 5.52
N PRO A 124 3.73 3.03 6.30
CA PRO A 124 3.41 3.04 7.72
C PRO A 124 4.41 3.90 8.51
N ALA A 125 3.93 4.51 9.58
CA ALA A 125 4.77 5.11 10.61
C ALA A 125 5.02 4.09 11.72
N VAL A 126 6.17 4.20 12.39
CA VAL A 126 6.49 3.37 13.56
C VAL A 126 6.00 4.07 14.83
N HIS A 127 5.07 3.43 15.54
CA HIS A 127 4.62 3.87 16.86
C HIS A 127 5.75 3.74 17.90
N LYS A 128 5.71 4.49 19.00
CA LYS A 128 6.71 4.42 20.09
C LYS A 128 6.95 3.01 20.65
N ALA A 129 5.94 2.14 20.53
CA ALA A 129 6.03 0.74 20.95
C ALA A 129 6.57 -0.20 19.85
N GLY A 130 7.05 0.31 18.71
CA GLY A 130 7.63 -0.47 17.62
C GLY A 130 6.64 -1.03 16.60
N TYR A 131 5.33 -0.78 16.75
CA TYR A 131 4.31 -1.25 15.82
C TYR A 131 4.13 -0.32 14.62
N HIS A 132 3.90 -0.88 13.43
CA HIS A 132 3.45 -0.13 12.27
C HIS A 132 2.02 0.39 12.45
N MET A 133 1.85 1.70 12.23
CA MET A 133 0.56 2.40 12.23
C MET A 133 0.38 3.25 11.00
N ILE A 134 -0.87 3.40 10.56
CA ILE A 134 -1.26 4.23 9.43
C ILE A 134 -2.37 5.20 9.84
N ARG A 135 -2.49 6.30 9.09
CA ARG A 135 -3.60 7.24 9.22
C ARG A 135 -4.51 7.13 8.00
N LEU A 136 -5.75 6.71 8.24
CA LEU A 136 -6.79 6.57 7.24
C LEU A 136 -7.75 7.76 7.32
N ARG A 137 -8.25 8.24 6.19
CA ARG A 137 -9.32 9.26 6.15
C ARG A 137 -10.63 8.59 5.80
N HIS A 138 -11.60 8.61 6.70
CA HIS A 138 -12.90 7.97 6.50
C HIS A 138 -14.00 8.84 7.12
N CYS A 139 -15.10 9.04 6.38
CA CYS A 139 -16.24 9.87 6.80
C CYS A 139 -15.83 11.26 7.34
N GLY A 140 -14.90 11.91 6.64
CA GLY A 140 -14.39 13.25 7.01
C GLY A 140 -13.40 13.29 8.17
N LYS A 141 -13.17 12.16 8.87
CA LYS A 141 -12.27 12.06 10.02
C LYS A 141 -10.98 11.32 9.67
N THR A 142 -9.91 11.63 10.41
CA THR A 142 -8.65 10.88 10.34
C THR A 142 -8.61 9.87 11.49
N ILE A 143 -8.43 8.60 11.15
CA ILE A 143 -8.39 7.47 12.09
C ILE A 143 -7.00 6.86 12.05
N THR A 144 -6.44 6.55 13.23
CA THR A 144 -5.13 5.88 13.34
C THR A 144 -5.34 4.40 13.59
N GLU A 145 -4.72 3.56 12.78
CA GLU A 145 -4.86 2.10 12.85
C GLU A 145 -3.52 1.39 12.85
N TYR A 146 -3.43 0.28 13.57
CA TYR A 146 -2.27 -0.59 13.55
C TYR A 146 -2.36 -1.60 12.41
N VAL A 147 -1.27 -1.74 11.67
CA VAL A 147 -1.22 -2.60 10.47
C VAL A 147 -1.50 -4.06 10.84
N HIS A 148 -0.84 -4.62 11.86
CA HIS A 148 -1.10 -6.00 12.30
C HIS A 148 -2.57 -6.27 12.64
N ARG A 149 -3.31 -5.30 13.20
CA ARG A 149 -4.74 -5.49 13.49
C ARG A 149 -5.57 -5.49 12.22
N LEU A 150 -5.24 -4.62 11.26
CA LEU A 150 -5.92 -4.59 9.96
C LEU A 150 -5.75 -5.92 9.24
N VAL A 151 -4.53 -6.45 9.21
CA VAL A 151 -4.23 -7.76 8.61
C VAL A 151 -4.97 -8.88 9.34
N ALA A 152 -4.86 -8.96 10.67
CA ALA A 152 -5.52 -10.01 11.45
C ALA A 152 -7.05 -9.99 11.28
N MET A 153 -7.68 -8.82 11.28
CA MET A 153 -9.12 -8.67 11.04
C MET A 153 -9.53 -9.08 9.62
N ALA A 154 -8.66 -8.88 8.63
CA ALA A 154 -8.95 -9.20 7.25
C ALA A 154 -8.74 -10.69 6.92
N PHE A 155 -7.66 -11.30 7.41
CA PHE A 155 -7.17 -12.59 6.91
C PHE A 155 -7.23 -13.73 7.93
N ILE A 156 -7.39 -13.46 9.22
CA ILE A 156 -7.29 -14.47 10.28
C ILE A 156 -8.65 -14.63 10.96
N PRO A 157 -9.33 -15.79 10.81
CA PRO A 157 -10.57 -16.07 11.53
C PRO A 157 -10.39 -15.90 13.04
N ASN A 158 -11.36 -15.25 13.69
CA ASN A 158 -11.37 -15.03 15.13
C ASN A 158 -12.60 -15.69 15.78
N PRO A 159 -12.70 -17.03 15.80
CA PRO A 159 -13.87 -17.73 16.32
C PRO A 159 -14.09 -17.50 17.82
N ASN A 160 -13.03 -17.14 18.55
CA ASN A 160 -13.06 -16.95 20.00
C ASN A 160 -13.29 -15.48 20.42
N GLY A 161 -13.38 -14.55 19.46
CA GLY A 161 -13.59 -13.12 19.75
C GLY A 161 -12.46 -12.45 20.52
N TYR A 162 -11.22 -12.89 20.35
CA TYR A 162 -10.07 -12.29 21.03
C TYR A 162 -9.79 -10.87 20.54
N GLU A 163 -9.36 -9.99 21.44
CA GLU A 163 -9.12 -8.58 21.13
C GLU A 163 -7.67 -8.29 20.70
N LEU A 164 -6.73 -9.14 21.10
CA LEU A 164 -5.29 -8.92 20.95
C LEU A 164 -4.72 -9.77 19.82
N VAL A 165 -3.68 -9.24 19.17
CA VAL A 165 -2.93 -9.91 18.12
C VAL A 165 -1.49 -10.04 18.60
N ASN A 166 -0.92 -11.23 18.41
CA ASN A 166 0.47 -11.56 18.71
C ASN A 166 1.28 -11.68 17.41
N HIS A 167 2.55 -11.32 17.47
CA HIS A 167 3.55 -11.56 16.43
C HIS A 167 4.35 -12.81 16.80
N LYS A 168 4.27 -13.87 16.00
CA LYS A 168 4.87 -15.19 16.31
C LYS A 168 6.40 -15.12 16.40
N ASP A 169 7.01 -14.29 15.57
CA ASP A 169 8.46 -14.04 15.53
C ASP A 169 8.93 -12.94 16.49
N GLU A 170 8.04 -12.37 17.31
CA GLU A 170 8.28 -11.23 18.20
C GLU A 170 8.71 -9.93 17.48
N ASN A 171 8.72 -9.90 16.15
CA ASN A 171 9.02 -8.73 15.34
C ASN A 171 7.75 -7.95 15.01
N ARG A 172 7.53 -6.86 15.74
CA ARG A 172 6.36 -5.96 15.61
C ARG A 172 6.20 -5.28 14.24
N GLN A 173 7.22 -5.36 13.38
CA GLN A 173 7.21 -4.79 12.04
C GLN A 173 6.91 -5.84 10.96
N ASN A 174 7.00 -7.14 11.26
CA ASN A 174 6.59 -8.22 10.37
C ASN A 174 5.07 -8.44 10.49
N ASN A 175 4.30 -7.75 9.66
CA ASN A 175 2.83 -7.76 9.75
C ASN A 175 2.17 -8.79 8.83
N ALA A 176 2.92 -9.75 8.28
CA ALA A 176 2.35 -10.78 7.43
C ALA A 176 1.34 -11.65 8.18
N ALA A 177 0.21 -11.98 7.57
CA ALA A 177 -0.87 -12.75 8.19
C ALA A 177 -0.38 -14.09 8.75
N CYS A 178 0.54 -14.75 8.05
CA CYS A 178 1.18 -15.98 8.50
C CYS A 178 1.96 -15.82 9.82
N ASN A 179 2.49 -14.61 10.09
CA ASN A 179 3.23 -14.26 11.31
C ASN A 179 2.32 -13.76 12.45
N LEU A 180 1.02 -13.59 12.23
CA LEU A 180 0.09 -13.08 13.23
C LEU A 180 -0.82 -14.18 13.76
N GLU A 181 -1.30 -13.99 14.99
CA GLU A 181 -2.33 -14.83 15.60
C GLU A 181 -3.16 -14.03 16.61
N TRP A 182 -4.44 -14.38 16.76
CA TRP A 182 -5.30 -13.84 17.80
C TRP A 182 -4.94 -14.46 19.16
N CYS A 183 -4.82 -13.64 20.21
CA CYS A 183 -4.47 -14.11 21.55
C CYS A 183 -5.31 -13.49 22.67
N ASP A 184 -5.46 -14.21 23.78
CA ASP A 184 -6.04 -13.68 25.02
C ASP A 184 -4.99 -12.91 25.83
N ARG A 185 -5.44 -11.97 26.67
CA ARG A 185 -4.59 -11.22 27.62
C ARG A 185 -3.72 -12.12 28.47
N ARG A 186 -4.22 -13.29 28.90
CA ARG A 186 -3.44 -14.26 29.71
C ARG A 186 -2.31 -14.93 28.91
N TYR A 187 -2.52 -15.18 27.62
CA TYR A 187 -1.51 -15.77 26.74
C TYR A 187 -0.40 -14.78 26.38
N ASN A 188 -0.75 -13.52 26.09
CA ASN A 188 0.22 -12.47 25.75
C ASN A 188 1.24 -12.21 26.88
N MET A 189 0.82 -12.31 28.14
CA MET A 189 1.73 -12.16 29.30
C MET A 189 2.71 -13.33 29.44
N LEU A 190 2.31 -14.54 29.03
CA LEU A 190 3.14 -15.75 29.12
C LEU A 190 4.15 -15.86 27.96
N TYR A 191 3.76 -15.47 26.75
CA TYR A 191 4.61 -15.54 25.57
C TYR A 191 5.75 -14.50 25.59
N ASN A 192 5.47 -13.27 26.07
CA ASN A 192 6.46 -12.17 26.20
C ASN A 192 7.47 -12.32 27.37
N GLY A 193 7.80 -13.54 27.78
CA GLY A 193 8.94 -13.80 28.66
C GLY A 193 8.82 -13.24 30.09
N ALA A 194 7.62 -13.01 30.62
CA ALA A 194 7.45 -12.72 32.05
C ALA A 194 7.90 -13.91 32.91
N SER A 195 7.73 -15.14 32.43
CA SER A 195 8.20 -16.35 33.12
C SER A 195 9.71 -16.53 33.07
N LYS A 196 10.42 -16.07 32.03
CA LYS A 196 11.90 -16.18 31.98
C LYS A 196 12.59 -15.16 32.91
N ARG A 197 12.00 -13.99 33.11
CA ARG A 197 12.52 -12.96 34.04
C ARG A 197 12.19 -13.26 35.51
N ALA A 198 11.05 -13.89 35.81
CA ALA A 198 10.70 -14.24 37.18
C ALA A 198 11.56 -15.39 37.77
N VAL A 199 12.06 -16.30 36.91
CA VAL A 199 12.89 -17.44 37.35
C VAL A 199 14.34 -17.01 37.66
N SER A 200 14.90 -16.02 36.95
CA SER A 200 16.27 -15.56 37.24
C SER A 200 16.35 -14.73 38.52
N THR A 201 15.29 -13.99 38.89
CA THR A 201 15.27 -13.18 40.12
C THR A 201 15.05 -14.02 41.38
N ARG A 202 14.38 -15.18 41.29
CA ARG A 202 14.17 -16.09 42.44
C ARG A 202 15.41 -16.89 42.84
N ARG A 203 16.36 -17.16 41.93
CA ARG A 203 17.60 -17.90 42.24
C ARG A 203 18.68 -17.07 42.95
N MET A 204 18.59 -15.74 42.95
CA MET A 204 19.56 -14.88 43.64
C MET A 204 19.21 -14.56 45.11
N HIS A 205 17.99 -14.87 45.56
CA HIS A 205 17.57 -14.63 46.97
C HIS A 205 17.68 -15.87 47.87
N SER A 206 18.10 -17.03 47.34
CA SER A 206 18.22 -18.27 48.11
C SER A 206 19.68 -18.73 48.35
N LEU A 207 20.66 -17.84 48.12
CA LEU A 207 22.09 -18.11 48.38
C LEU A 207 22.72 -17.04 49.30
N SER A 208 21.91 -16.36 50.10
CA SER A 208 22.38 -15.33 51.05
C SER A 208 21.61 -15.36 52.37
N GLY A 209 21.29 -16.57 52.83
CA GLY A 209 20.73 -16.84 54.16
C GLY A 209 21.60 -17.82 54.90
#